data_AF-A0A8F4FRP4-F1
#
_entry.id   AF-A0A8F4FRP4-F1
#
_cell.length_a   1.000
_cell.length_b   1.000
_cell.length_c   1.000
_cell.angle_alpha   90.00
_cell.angle_beta   90.00
_cell.angle_gamma   90.00
#
_symmetry.space_group_name_H-M   'P 1'
#
loop_
_entity.id
_entity.type
_entity.pdbx_description
1 polymer ?
#
loop_
_entity_poly.entity_id
_entity_poly.type
_entity_poly.pdbx_seq_one_letter_code
_entity_poly.pdbx_strand_id
1 'polypeptide(L)' 'MGQHAVLSVSDSCGGIPDHELDRVFDLAFRGDAARTPGQGGGGFGLAIARGLVEAHQGDIAVANEPGGCRFTVRLPLGP' A
#
# COMPACT_ATOMS: atom_id res chain seq x y z
N MET A 1 17.49 14.99 -12.98
CA MET A 1 16.30 14.58 -12.21
C MET A 1 15.39 13.85 -13.17
N GLY A 2 15.14 12.55 -12.95
CA GLY A 2 14.22 11.77 -13.79
C GLY A 2 12.77 12.15 -13.51
N GLN A 3 11.90 12.06 -14.52
CA GLN A 3 10.48 12.25 -14.33
C GLN A 3 9.88 11.00 -13.69
N HIS A 4 8.83 11.16 -12.88
CA HIS A 4 8.16 10.04 -12.22
C HIS A 4 6.66 10.10 -12.50
N ALA A 5 6.04 8.94 -12.74
CA ALA A 5 4.59 8.79 -12.67
C ALA A 5 4.19 8.54 -11.21
N VAL A 6 3.15 9.24 -10.75
CA VAL A 6 2.63 9.08 -9.39
C VAL A 6 1.17 8.65 -9.47
N LEU A 7 0.85 7.51 -8.89
CA LEU A 7 -0.52 7.02 -8.71
C LEU A 7 -0.85 7.05 -7.21
N SER A 8 -2.04 7.50 -6.84
CA SER A 8 -2.49 7.44 -5.45
C SER A 8 -3.91 6.90 -5.36
N VAL A 9 -4.13 6.04 -4.36
CA VAL A 9 -5.43 5.44 -4.04
C VAL A 9 -5.75 5.81 -2.60
N SER A 10 -6.84 6.53 -2.39
CA SER A 10 -7.35 6.86 -1.05
C SER A 10 -8.55 5.99 -0.72
N ASP A 11 -8.59 5.49 0.50
CA ASP A 11 -9.79 4.88 1.08
C ASP A 11 -10.40 5.77 2.17
N SER A 12 -11.55 5.36 2.70
CA SER A 12 -12.26 6.07 3.77
C SER A 12 -12.75 5.12 4.88
N CYS A 13 -12.05 4.00 5.08
CA CYS A 13 -12.42 2.91 5.97
C CYS A 13 -11.81 3.03 7.37
N GLY A 14 -11.42 4.24 7.80
CA GLY A 14 -10.99 4.50 9.18
C GLY A 14 -9.47 4.41 9.44
N GLY A 15 -8.65 4.22 8.40
CA GLY A 15 -7.19 4.29 8.49
C GLY A 15 -6.53 3.02 9.03
N ILE A 16 -5.22 3.09 9.27
CA ILE A 16 -4.35 1.98 9.67
C ILE A 16 -3.58 2.38 10.93
N PRO A 17 -3.45 1.53 11.97
CA PRO A 17 -2.61 1.86 13.12
C PRO A 17 -1.17 2.19 12.69
N ASP A 18 -0.55 3.23 13.26
CA ASP A 18 0.76 3.73 12.80
C ASP A 18 1.86 2.66 12.81
N HIS A 19 1.82 1.73 13.78
CA HIS A 19 2.77 0.62 13.89
C HIS A 19 2.54 -0.50 12.86
N GLU A 20 1.42 -0.47 12.14
CA GLU A 20 1.09 -1.41 11.07
C GLU A 20 1.39 -0.81 9.68
N LEU A 21 1.56 0.51 9.52
CA LEU A 21 1.76 1.17 8.23
C LEU A 21 2.92 0.58 7.40
N ASP A 22 4.04 0.26 8.04
CA ASP A 22 5.16 -0.38 7.33
C ASP A 22 4.91 -1.88 7.08
N ARG A 23 4.13 -2.51 7.94
CA ARG A 23 3.86 -3.96 7.96
C ARG A 23 2.75 -4.37 7.00
N VAL A 24 1.93 -3.44 6.50
CA VAL A 24 0.87 -3.77 5.52
C VAL A 24 1.39 -4.36 4.21
N PHE A 25 2.67 -4.17 3.92
CA PHE A 25 3.34 -4.77 2.78
C PHE A 25 4.02 -6.11 3.10
N ASP A 26 4.00 -6.55 4.36
CA ASP A 26 4.53 -7.85 4.75
C ASP A 26 3.68 -8.98 4.15
N LEU A 27 4.34 -10.08 3.79
CA LEU A 27 3.70 -11.23 3.20
C LEU A 27 2.64 -11.81 4.15
N ALA A 28 1.42 -12.01 3.64
CA ALA A 28 0.29 -12.56 4.39
C ALA A 28 -0.11 -11.73 5.64
N PHE A 29 0.29 -10.46 5.71
CA PHE A 29 -0.11 -9.59 6.80
C PHE A 29 -1.62 -9.29 6.77
N ARG A 30 -2.22 -9.24 7.95
CA ARG A 30 -3.58 -8.76 8.19
C ARG A 30 -3.57 -7.88 9.43
N GLY A 31 -3.94 -6.61 9.23
CA GLY A 31 -4.14 -5.69 10.34
C GLY A 31 -5.33 -6.09 11.21
N ASP A 32 -5.31 -5.69 12.47
CA ASP A 32 -6.34 -6.06 13.45
C ASP A 32 -7.76 -5.60 13.04
N ALA A 33 -7.87 -4.50 12.29
CA ALA A 33 -9.14 -3.95 11.79
C ALA A 33 -9.76 -4.73 10.62
N ALA A 34 -8.97 -5.54 9.90
CA ALA A 34 -9.43 -6.31 8.74
C ALA A 34 -10.03 -7.69 9.12
N ARG A 35 -10.24 -7.96 10.41
CA ARG A 35 -10.81 -9.21 10.94
C ARG A 35 -12.33 -9.35 10.71
N THR A 36 -12.85 -8.91 9.57
CA THR A 36 -14.23 -9.24 9.17
C THR A 36 -14.26 -10.68 8.65
N PRO A 37 -14.93 -11.64 9.32
CA PRO A 37 -14.94 -13.03 8.89
C PRO A 37 -15.66 -13.15 7.54
N GLY A 38 -14.99 -13.70 6.52
CA GLY A 38 -15.63 -14.17 5.28
C GLY A 38 -15.36 -13.40 3.99
N GLN A 39 -14.66 -12.26 3.99
CA GLN A 39 -14.39 -11.47 2.76
C GLN A 39 -12.92 -11.08 2.50
N GLY A 40 -11.97 -11.56 3.31
CA GLY A 40 -10.56 -11.14 3.20
C GLY A 40 -9.70 -12.09 2.35
N GLY A 41 -9.11 -11.58 1.26
CA GLY A 41 -8.05 -12.27 0.52
C GLY A 41 -6.85 -12.66 1.40
N GLY A 42 -5.93 -13.47 0.88
CA GLY A 42 -4.83 -14.07 1.66
C GLY A 42 -3.76 -13.11 2.23
N GLY A 43 -3.97 -11.79 2.21
CA GLY A 43 -2.96 -10.81 2.66
C GLY A 43 -1.75 -10.71 1.73
N PHE A 44 -1.88 -11.15 0.48
CA PHE A 44 -0.78 -11.17 -0.50
C PHE A 44 -0.77 -9.96 -1.44
N GLY A 45 -1.89 -9.24 -1.56
CA GLY A 45 -2.04 -8.20 -2.59
C GLY A 45 -1.02 -7.07 -2.49
N LEU A 46 -0.85 -6.50 -1.30
CA LEU A 46 0.10 -5.40 -1.06
C LEU A 46 1.55 -5.86 -1.13
N ALA A 47 1.87 -7.06 -0.65
CA ALA A 47 3.21 -7.65 -0.79
C ALA A 47 3.60 -7.86 -2.27
N ILE A 48 2.66 -8.36 -3.10
CA ILE A 48 2.86 -8.49 -4.55
C ILE A 48 3.04 -7.11 -5.19
N ALA A 49 2.19 -6.14 -4.83
CA ALA A 49 2.28 -4.79 -5.37
C ALA A 49 3.65 -4.14 -5.07
N ARG A 50 4.15 -4.28 -3.84
CA ARG A 50 5.48 -3.80 -3.45
C ARG A 50 6.58 -4.46 -4.28
N GLY A 51 6.56 -5.78 -4.41
CA GLY A 51 7.53 -6.49 -5.24
C GLY A 51 7.50 -6.06 -6.71
N LEU A 52 6.31 -5.80 -7.26
CA LEU A 52 6.17 -5.31 -8.64
C LEU A 52 6.72 -3.89 -8.80
N VAL A 53 6.42 -2.98 -7.87
CA VAL A 53 6.89 -1.59 -7.91
C VAL A 53 8.41 -1.51 -7.74
N GLU A 54 8.97 -2.26 -6.79
CA GLU A 54 10.42 -2.35 -6.57
C GLU A 54 11.15 -2.93 -7.80
N ALA A 55 10.57 -3.95 -8.46
CA ALA A 55 11.12 -4.50 -9.71
C ALA A 55 11.16 -3.47 -10.85
N HIS A 56 10.27 -2.47 -10.83
CA HIS A 56 10.27 -1.33 -11.77
C HIS A 56 11.10 -0.14 -11.26
N GLN A 57 11.94 -0.33 -10.24
CA GLN A 57 12.78 0.70 -9.64
C GLN A 57 11.96 1.88 -9.06
N GLY A 58 10.72 1.62 -8.65
CA GLY A 58 9.86 2.58 -8.00
C GLY A 58 9.76 2.40 -6.49
N ASP A 59 8.87 3.19 -5.89
CA ASP A 59 8.51 3.10 -4.47
C ASP A 59 6.99 3.05 -4.28
N ILE A 60 6.56 2.32 -3.26
CA ILE A 60 5.17 2.31 -2.77
C ILE A 60 5.17 2.63 -1.28
N ALA A 61 4.27 3.51 -0.86
CA ALA A 61 4.11 3.92 0.53
C ALA A 61 2.63 4.04 0.89
N VAL A 62 2.34 3.99 2.18
CA VAL A 62 1.01 4.28 2.73
C VAL A 62 1.14 5.35 3.81
N ALA A 63 0.15 6.24 3.89
CA ALA A 63 0.02 7.21 4.96
C ALA A 63 -1.44 7.35 5.36
N ASN A 64 -1.73 7.55 6.64
CA ASN A 64 -3.07 7.90 7.09
C ASN A 64 -3.46 9.30 6.60
N GLU A 65 -4.71 9.42 6.19
CA GLU A 65 -5.35 10.70 5.87
C GLU A 65 -6.63 10.85 6.70
N PRO A 66 -7.17 12.08 6.86
CA PRO A 66 -8.42 12.26 7.58
C PRO A 66 -9.54 11.37 7.01
N GLY A 67 -9.97 10.37 7.79
CA GLY A 67 -11.03 9.43 7.43
C GLY A 67 -10.59 8.11 6.80
N GLY A 68 -9.30 7.88 6.50
CA GLY A 68 -8.82 6.67 5.84
C GLY A 68 -7.30 6.61 5.71
N CYS A 69 -6.80 5.96 4.66
CA CYS A 69 -5.40 6.05 4.28
C CYS A 69 -5.23 6.26 2.77
N ARG A 70 -4.03 6.68 2.38
CA ARG A 70 -3.61 6.85 0.99
C ARG A 70 -2.42 5.98 0.71
N PHE A 71 -2.56 5.09 -0.27
CA PHE A 71 -1.46 4.37 -0.89
C PHE A 71 -0.93 5.21 -2.06
N THR A 72 0.38 5.41 -2.12
CA THR A 72 1.03 6.16 -3.20
C THR A 72 2.10 5.28 -3.84
N VAL A 73 2.03 5.15 -5.16
CA VAL A 73 3.02 4.47 -6.00
C VAL A 73 3.74 5.51 -6.84
N ARG A 74 5.07 5.43 -6.87
CA ARG A 74 5.93 6.25 -7.71
C ARG A 74 6.77 5.35 -8.59
N LEU A 75 6.73 5.58 -9.90
CA LEU A 75 7.51 4.84 -10.88
C LEU A 75 8.35 5.82 -11.69
N PRO A 76 9.62 5.52 -11.97
CA PRO A 76 10.40 6.30 -12.91
C PRO A 76 9.74 6.22 -14.29
N LEU A 77 9.54 7.37 -14.92
CA LEU A 77 9.22 7.39 -16.34
C LEU A 77 10.49 7.03 -17.10
N GLY A 78 10.39 6.07 -18.02
CA GLY A 78 11.47 5.75 -18.93
C GLY A 78 11.95 7.00 -19.69
N PRO A 79 13.17 6.97 -20.24
CA PRO A 79 13.65 8.01 -21.14
C PRO A 79 12.74 8.19 -22.37
#